data_AF-A0A503WEF0-F1
#
_entry.id   AF-A0A503WEF0-F1
#
_cell.length_a   1.000
_cell.length_b   1.000
_cell.length_c   1.000
_cell.angle_alpha   90.00
_cell.angle_beta   90.00
_cell.angle_gamma   90.00
#
_symmetry.space_group_name_H-M   'P 1'
#
loop_
_entity.id
_entity.type
_entity.pdbx_description
1 polymer ?
#
loop_
_entity_poly.entity_id
_entity_poly.type
_entity_poly.pdbx_seq_one_letter_code
_entity_poly.pdbx_strand_id
1 'polypeptide(L)'
;MNDTEREAIILNSAWEMIDGMVNWAMFMKIERADPSNLMFQTSGHARLFIILLGDFLSEIRAFKGEAIPLGLRPAPSNARPSDLTFLFHLRQVCADPKLGADGSGLSAAIETFASWLEGEFTASGVNLHSIDVVTDLRVARYRYLKMCGDMAKHNLARLATNVGHLRKLLAGAGHQVSEQQGYLAVETFFEWFHQDIFIYHASLIGEFLNNIRWAIYDYLQPEFRRSYHVAATSTVEFPIYGYHIPSAITEPVAVAMYWDAMNRSRSRPYVPRFVIPHYMKQRY
;
A
#
# COMPACT_ATOMS: atom_id res chain seq x y z
N MET A 1 8.18 8.94 -21.63
CA MET A 1 7.03 8.05 -21.38
C MET A 1 5.71 8.75 -21.65
N ASN A 2 4.88 8.12 -22.47
CA ASN A 2 3.50 8.52 -22.71
C ASN A 2 2.53 7.92 -21.67
N ASP A 3 1.23 8.19 -21.83
CA ASP A 3 0.22 7.79 -20.85
C ASP A 3 -0.06 6.28 -20.82
N THR A 4 -0.04 5.61 -21.96
CA THR A 4 -0.20 4.15 -22.03
C THR A 4 0.97 3.42 -21.35
N GLU A 5 2.20 3.90 -21.55
CA GLU A 5 3.39 3.37 -20.89
C GLU A 5 3.34 3.57 -19.37
N ARG A 6 2.96 4.78 -18.93
CA ARG A 6 2.77 5.09 -17.50
C ARG A 6 1.75 4.18 -16.86
N GLU A 7 0.61 3.95 -17.51
CA GLU A 7 -0.45 3.10 -16.98
C GLU A 7 0.03 1.65 -16.76
N ALA A 8 0.75 1.08 -17.73
CA ALA A 8 1.32 -0.26 -17.59
C ALA A 8 2.28 -0.34 -16.38
N ILE A 9 3.13 0.68 -16.21
CA ILE A 9 4.05 0.78 -15.07
C ILE A 9 3.28 0.86 -13.75
N ILE A 10 2.32 1.79 -13.64
CA ILE A 10 1.56 2.03 -12.41
C ILE A 10 0.81 0.76 -11.97
N LEU A 11 0.11 0.10 -12.89
CA LEU A 11 -0.70 -1.07 -12.56
C LEU A 11 0.18 -2.26 -12.15
N ASN A 12 1.28 -2.53 -12.87
CA ASN A 12 2.19 -3.61 -12.50
C ASN A 12 2.88 -3.34 -11.15
N SER A 13 3.38 -2.11 -10.94
CA SER A 13 4.04 -1.74 -9.69
C SER A 13 3.09 -1.81 -8.49
N ALA A 14 1.84 -1.34 -8.62
CA ALA A 14 0.84 -1.49 -7.57
C ALA A 14 0.60 -2.96 -7.23
N TRP A 15 0.43 -3.80 -8.25
CA TRP A 15 0.22 -5.23 -8.07
C TRP A 15 1.42 -5.87 -7.35
N GLU A 16 2.64 -5.58 -7.78
CA GLU A 16 3.86 -6.12 -7.19
C GLU A 16 4.03 -5.71 -5.71
N MET A 17 3.83 -4.42 -5.40
CA MET A 17 3.89 -3.95 -4.00
C MET A 17 2.82 -4.63 -3.14
N ILE A 18 1.60 -4.80 -3.66
CA ILE A 18 0.53 -5.51 -2.96
C ILE A 18 0.88 -6.99 -2.78
N ASP A 19 1.48 -7.65 -3.78
CA ASP A 19 1.92 -9.04 -3.65
C ASP A 19 2.97 -9.23 -2.57
N GLY A 20 3.87 -8.25 -2.38
CA GLY A 20 4.83 -8.24 -1.27
C GLY A 20 4.15 -8.20 0.12
N MET A 21 2.97 -7.59 0.22
CA MET A 21 2.23 -7.42 1.47
C MET A 21 1.17 -8.51 1.71
N VAL A 22 0.41 -8.90 0.67
CA VAL A 22 -0.79 -9.73 0.80
C VAL A 22 -0.55 -11.10 0.15
N ASN A 23 0.10 -11.96 0.92
CA ASN A 23 0.39 -13.34 0.51
C ASN A 23 0.46 -14.36 1.65
N TRP A 24 0.50 -15.64 1.28
CA TRP A 24 0.50 -16.76 2.23
C TRP A 24 1.85 -17.02 2.91
N ALA A 25 2.93 -16.35 2.49
CA ALA A 25 4.16 -16.29 3.27
C ALA A 25 4.07 -15.21 4.36
N MET A 26 3.33 -14.12 4.11
CA MET A 26 3.10 -13.06 5.11
C MET A 26 2.09 -13.49 6.19
N PHE A 27 1.00 -14.12 5.74
CA PHE A 27 -0.12 -14.48 6.59
C PHE A 27 -0.26 -16.00 6.75
N MET A 28 -0.78 -16.42 7.90
CA MET A 28 -1.21 -17.80 8.09
C MET A 28 -2.30 -18.12 7.06
N LYS A 29 -2.14 -19.26 6.37
CA LYS A 29 -3.15 -19.74 5.43
C LYS A 29 -4.37 -20.17 6.22
N ILE A 30 -5.50 -19.53 5.95
CA ILE A 30 -6.76 -19.85 6.62
C ILE A 30 -7.47 -20.89 5.77
N GLU A 31 -7.73 -22.07 6.35
CA GLU A 31 -8.43 -23.18 5.66
C GLU A 31 -9.94 -22.96 5.55
N ARG A 32 -10.46 -21.82 6.01
CA ARG A 32 -11.88 -21.47 5.92
C ARG A 32 -12.20 -20.79 4.59
N ALA A 33 -13.40 -21.09 4.07
CA ALA A 33 -13.93 -20.46 2.87
C ALA A 33 -14.07 -18.93 3.01
N ASP A 34 -14.38 -18.45 4.23
CA ASP A 34 -14.55 -17.03 4.56
C ASP A 34 -13.53 -16.59 5.63
N PRO A 35 -12.36 -16.07 5.25
CA PRO A 35 -11.38 -15.54 6.19
C PRO A 35 -11.96 -14.28 6.87
N SER A 36 -12.11 -14.32 8.19
CA SER A 36 -12.65 -13.20 8.99
C SER A 36 -11.56 -12.31 9.60
N ASN A 37 -10.31 -12.73 9.54
CA ASN A 37 -9.14 -12.01 10.04
C ASN A 37 -7.90 -12.53 9.30
N LEU A 38 -6.86 -11.72 9.19
CA LEU A 38 -5.53 -12.16 8.77
C LEU A 38 -4.61 -12.14 9.98
N MET A 39 -3.90 -13.23 10.18
CA MET A 39 -2.89 -13.33 11.23
C MET A 39 -1.52 -13.48 10.57
N PHE A 40 -0.55 -12.67 11.01
CA PHE A 40 0.83 -12.78 10.54
C PHE A 40 1.44 -14.11 10.98
N GLN A 41 2.35 -14.65 10.17
CA GLN A 41 3.11 -15.85 10.52
C GLN A 41 3.98 -15.63 11.77
N THR A 42 4.63 -14.47 11.87
CA THR A 42 5.45 -14.07 13.02
C THR A 42 5.42 -12.56 13.21
N SER A 43 5.94 -12.07 14.36
CA SER A 43 6.16 -10.63 14.57
C SER A 43 7.11 -10.01 13.54
N GLY A 44 8.05 -10.78 13.00
CA GLY A 44 8.92 -10.37 11.90
C GLY A 44 8.15 -10.11 10.61
N HIS A 45 7.13 -10.91 10.31
CA HIS A 45 6.24 -10.68 9.16
C HIS A 45 5.36 -9.44 9.37
N ALA A 46 4.82 -9.22 10.58
CA ALA A 46 4.11 -7.99 10.90
C ALA A 46 4.99 -6.75 10.69
N ARG A 47 6.25 -6.81 11.15
CA ARG A 47 7.24 -5.75 10.95
C ARG A 47 7.57 -5.53 9.47
N LEU A 48 7.73 -6.59 8.69
CA LEU A 48 7.97 -6.48 7.24
C LEU A 48 6.77 -5.85 6.53
N PHE A 49 5.54 -6.26 6.88
CA PHE A 49 4.33 -5.69 6.31
C PHE A 49 4.24 -4.18 6.53
N ILE A 50 4.47 -3.69 7.75
CA ILE A 50 4.37 -2.25 8.02
C ILE A 50 5.48 -1.45 7.30
N ILE A 51 6.65 -2.06 7.07
CA ILE A 51 7.73 -1.44 6.26
C ILE A 51 7.27 -1.29 4.81
N LEU A 52 6.78 -2.39 4.20
CA LEU A 52 6.30 -2.39 2.82
C LEU A 52 5.10 -1.45 2.63
N LEU A 53 4.20 -1.42 3.62
CA LEU A 53 3.08 -0.48 3.64
C LEU A 53 3.58 0.97 3.75
N GLY A 54 4.57 1.25 4.59
CA GLY A 54 5.19 2.58 4.69
C GLY A 54 5.77 3.04 3.36
N ASP A 55 6.42 2.15 2.61
CA ASP A 55 6.93 2.44 1.27
C ASP A 55 5.77 2.67 0.25
N PHE A 56 4.70 1.87 0.29
CA PHE A 56 3.49 2.09 -0.54
C PHE A 56 2.77 3.42 -0.22
N LEU A 57 2.79 3.83 1.05
CA LEU A 57 2.25 5.09 1.55
C LEU A 57 3.23 6.26 1.44
N SER A 58 4.34 6.09 0.73
CA SER A 58 5.31 7.15 0.49
C SER A 58 5.13 7.78 -0.88
N GLU A 59 5.31 9.09 -0.92
CA GLU A 59 5.25 9.86 -2.14
C GLU A 59 6.43 9.50 -3.03
N ILE A 60 6.17 9.20 -4.30
CA ILE A 60 7.21 9.08 -5.31
C ILE A 60 7.54 10.50 -5.78
N ARG A 61 8.70 10.99 -5.33
CA ARG A 61 9.17 12.34 -5.61
C ARG A 61 10.50 12.34 -6.32
N ALA A 62 10.76 13.44 -7.02
CA ALA A 62 12.06 13.77 -7.57
C ALA A 62 13.14 13.80 -6.49
N PHE A 63 14.34 13.31 -6.82
CA PHE A 63 15.51 13.55 -6.00
C PHE A 63 16.22 14.81 -6.50
N LYS A 64 16.40 15.82 -5.64
CA LYS A 64 17.22 17.03 -5.91
C LYS A 64 16.99 17.70 -7.30
N GLY A 65 15.74 17.90 -7.69
CA GLY A 65 15.40 18.60 -8.94
C GLY A 65 15.44 17.75 -10.21
N GLU A 66 15.69 16.45 -10.08
CA GLU A 66 15.54 15.50 -11.19
C GLU A 66 14.06 15.30 -11.57
N ALA A 67 13.81 14.70 -12.74
CA ALA A 67 12.47 14.23 -13.06
C ALA A 67 12.06 13.09 -12.11
N ILE A 68 10.76 12.97 -11.85
CA ILE A 68 10.23 11.82 -11.11
C ILE A 68 10.53 10.55 -11.92
N PRO A 69 11.05 9.48 -11.29
CA PRO A 69 11.36 8.24 -11.97
C PRO A 69 10.18 7.67 -12.74
N LEU A 70 10.48 6.94 -13.84
CA LEU A 70 9.49 6.25 -14.66
C LEU A 70 8.40 7.18 -15.23
N GLY A 71 8.72 8.46 -15.40
CA GLY A 71 7.83 9.46 -15.99
C GLY A 71 6.53 9.68 -15.21
N LEU A 72 6.48 9.27 -13.94
CA LEU A 72 5.32 9.47 -13.07
C LEU A 72 5.08 10.97 -12.82
N ARG A 73 3.83 11.34 -12.61
CA ARG A 73 3.44 12.74 -12.40
C ARG A 73 3.48 13.09 -10.91
N PRO A 74 3.92 14.29 -10.51
CA PRO A 74 3.87 14.72 -9.11
C PRO A 74 2.41 14.84 -8.65
N ALA A 75 2.20 14.64 -7.35
CA ALA A 75 0.96 15.05 -6.71
C ALA A 75 0.82 16.59 -6.75
N PRO A 76 -0.41 17.13 -6.80
CA PRO A 76 -0.63 18.57 -6.76
C PRO A 76 -0.19 19.18 -5.42
N SER A 77 0.15 20.47 -5.39
CA SER A 77 0.65 21.15 -4.18
C SER A 77 -0.36 21.20 -3.03
N ASN A 78 -1.65 21.11 -3.32
CA ASN A 78 -2.77 21.06 -2.37
C ASN A 78 -3.34 19.63 -2.21
N ALA A 79 -2.53 18.61 -2.45
CA ALA A 79 -2.89 17.20 -2.32
C ALA A 79 -3.45 16.84 -0.94
N ARG A 80 -4.53 16.04 -0.92
CA ARG A 80 -5.00 15.35 0.29
C ARG A 80 -3.97 14.30 0.72
N PRO A 81 -3.94 13.83 1.98
CA PRO A 81 -2.90 12.91 2.46
C PRO A 81 -2.76 11.63 1.62
N SER A 82 -3.86 11.04 1.15
CA SER A 82 -3.80 9.86 0.28
C SER A 82 -3.23 10.15 -1.12
N ASP A 83 -3.24 11.40 -1.59
CA ASP A 83 -2.59 11.80 -2.84
C ASP A 83 -1.06 11.86 -2.71
N LEU A 84 -0.53 11.84 -1.48
CA LEU A 84 0.92 11.75 -1.21
C LEU A 84 1.38 10.29 -1.07
N THR A 85 0.69 9.37 -1.75
CA THR A 85 0.94 7.92 -1.72
C THR A 85 0.82 7.33 -3.13
N PHE A 86 1.11 6.04 -3.29
CA PHE A 86 0.91 5.38 -4.58
C PHE A 86 -0.55 5.36 -5.06
N LEU A 87 -1.52 5.55 -4.17
CA LEU A 87 -2.94 5.65 -4.53
C LEU A 87 -3.22 6.80 -5.52
N PHE A 88 -2.45 7.89 -5.45
CA PHE A 88 -2.54 8.98 -6.41
C PHE A 88 -2.35 8.50 -7.85
N HIS A 89 -1.32 7.68 -8.10
CA HIS A 89 -1.02 7.20 -9.44
C HIS A 89 -2.10 6.26 -9.96
N LEU A 90 -2.65 5.41 -9.08
CA LEU A 90 -3.77 4.55 -9.44
C LEU A 90 -5.04 5.36 -9.77
N ARG A 91 -5.30 6.48 -9.10
CA ARG A 91 -6.39 7.39 -9.47
C ARG A 91 -6.22 7.97 -10.86
N GLN A 92 -4.98 8.29 -11.26
CA GLN A 92 -4.72 8.82 -12.61
C GLN A 92 -5.09 7.78 -13.68
N VAL A 93 -4.81 6.50 -13.45
CA VAL A 93 -5.25 5.42 -14.34
C VAL A 93 -6.78 5.38 -14.45
N CYS A 94 -7.49 5.51 -13.33
CA CYS A 94 -8.96 5.49 -13.34
C CYS A 94 -9.57 6.71 -14.04
N ALA A 95 -8.89 7.86 -13.98
CA ALA A 95 -9.36 9.12 -14.56
C ALA A 95 -9.20 9.17 -16.08
N ASP A 96 -8.18 8.50 -16.62
CA ASP A 96 -7.88 8.48 -18.05
C ASP A 96 -7.35 7.10 -18.50
N PRO A 97 -8.21 6.08 -18.51
CA PRO A 97 -7.83 4.70 -18.79
C PRO A 97 -7.38 4.51 -20.25
N LYS A 98 -6.24 3.84 -20.45
CA LYS A 98 -5.62 3.54 -21.76
C LYS A 98 -5.61 2.05 -22.09
N LEU A 99 -5.48 1.18 -21.10
CA LEU A 99 -5.45 -0.27 -21.27
C LEU A 99 -6.81 -0.92 -20.95
N GLY A 100 -7.42 -0.55 -19.84
CA GLY A 100 -8.74 -1.04 -19.45
C GLY A 100 -9.88 -0.22 -20.05
N ALA A 101 -11.10 -0.78 -20.02
CA ALA A 101 -12.30 -0.12 -20.55
C ALA A 101 -13.13 0.61 -19.47
N ASP A 102 -13.08 0.13 -18.22
CA ASP A 102 -13.86 0.67 -17.11
C ASP A 102 -13.01 0.71 -15.82
N GLY A 103 -12.67 1.91 -15.37
CA GLY A 103 -11.91 2.16 -14.14
C GLY A 103 -12.77 2.24 -12.87
N SER A 104 -14.10 2.11 -12.95
CA SER A 104 -15.00 2.38 -11.82
C SER A 104 -14.76 1.47 -10.61
N GLY A 105 -14.61 0.16 -10.84
CA GLY A 105 -14.33 -0.81 -9.78
C GLY A 105 -12.98 -0.57 -9.09
N LEU A 106 -11.95 -0.21 -9.87
CA LEU A 106 -10.64 0.15 -9.33
C LEU A 106 -10.71 1.45 -8.54
N SER A 107 -11.38 2.47 -9.07
CA SER A 107 -11.59 3.75 -8.38
C SER A 107 -12.31 3.56 -7.04
N ALA A 108 -13.37 2.74 -7.00
CA ALA A 108 -14.10 2.45 -5.77
C ALA A 108 -13.22 1.77 -4.71
N ALA A 109 -12.40 0.79 -5.10
CA ALA A 109 -11.47 0.11 -4.20
C ALA A 109 -10.42 1.09 -3.62
N ILE A 110 -9.87 1.96 -4.48
CA ILE A 110 -8.90 2.99 -4.08
C ILE A 110 -9.52 3.98 -3.10
N GLU A 111 -10.70 4.53 -3.41
CA GLU A 111 -11.34 5.54 -2.56
C GLU A 111 -11.78 4.96 -1.22
N THR A 112 -12.18 3.68 -1.18
CA THR A 112 -12.50 3.02 0.09
C THR A 112 -11.27 3.00 1.00
N PHE A 113 -10.10 2.61 0.48
CA PHE A 113 -8.87 2.60 1.28
C PHE A 113 -8.44 4.02 1.67
N ALA A 114 -8.46 4.95 0.70
CA ALA A 114 -8.06 6.32 0.93
C ALA A 114 -8.93 7.03 1.99
N SER A 115 -10.25 6.84 1.94
CA SER A 115 -11.17 7.40 2.92
C SER A 115 -10.89 6.87 4.32
N TRP A 116 -10.59 5.58 4.46
CA TRP A 116 -10.22 5.01 5.76
C TRP A 116 -8.88 5.57 6.26
N LEU A 117 -7.89 5.66 5.37
CA LEU A 117 -6.53 6.13 5.66
C LEU A 117 -6.49 7.59 6.14
N GLU A 118 -7.39 8.42 5.62
CA GLU A 118 -7.52 9.84 5.98
C GLU A 118 -8.32 10.08 7.26
N GLY A 119 -8.98 9.05 7.77
CA GLY A 119 -9.63 9.11 9.07
C GLY A 119 -8.64 9.25 10.23
N GLU A 120 -9.19 9.66 11.38
CA GLU A 120 -8.49 9.74 12.65
C GLU A 120 -9.17 8.84 13.68
N PHE A 121 -8.42 8.50 14.72
CA PHE A 121 -8.93 7.77 15.88
C PHE A 121 -8.22 8.23 17.15
N THR A 122 -8.78 7.87 18.30
CA THR A 122 -8.17 8.14 19.61
C THR A 122 -7.65 6.83 20.19
N ALA A 123 -6.34 6.76 20.42
CA ALA A 123 -5.73 5.72 21.23
C ALA A 123 -5.79 6.15 22.70
N SER A 124 -6.61 5.48 23.50
CA SER A 124 -6.82 5.85 24.90
C SER A 124 -5.78 5.21 25.82
N GLY A 125 -5.30 5.98 26.80
CA GLY A 125 -4.40 5.50 27.85
C GLY A 125 -3.02 5.05 27.36
N VAL A 126 -2.50 5.65 26.29
CA VAL A 126 -1.17 5.32 25.77
C VAL A 126 -0.13 5.64 26.85
N ASN A 127 0.57 4.61 27.30
CA ASN A 127 1.58 4.70 28.35
C ASN A 127 3.00 4.77 27.76
N LEU A 128 3.52 5.99 27.63
CA LEU A 128 4.90 6.30 27.25
C LEU A 128 5.78 6.38 28.52
N HIS A 129 5.92 5.25 29.19
CA HIS A 129 6.58 5.15 30.50
C HIS A 129 8.05 5.60 30.48
N SER A 130 8.72 5.57 29.33
CA SER A 130 10.10 6.07 29.18
C SER A 130 10.24 7.58 29.37
N ILE A 131 9.13 8.32 29.40
CA ILE A 131 9.07 9.77 29.64
C ILE A 131 8.00 10.15 30.68
N ASP A 132 7.49 9.18 31.45
CA ASP A 132 6.47 9.37 32.49
C ASP A 132 5.17 10.04 31.98
N VAL A 133 4.73 9.69 30.76
CA VAL A 133 3.48 10.23 30.17
C VAL A 133 2.47 9.11 29.94
N VAL A 134 1.27 9.29 30.47
CA VAL A 134 0.07 8.51 30.13
C VAL A 134 -0.98 9.46 29.59
N THR A 135 -1.41 9.28 28.35
CA THR A 135 -2.34 10.21 27.69
C THR A 135 -3.17 9.52 26.61
N ASP A 136 -4.31 10.13 26.29
CA ASP A 136 -5.04 9.83 25.07
C ASP A 136 -4.38 10.55 23.89
N LEU A 137 -4.22 9.84 22.77
CA LEU A 137 -3.61 10.37 21.56
C LEU A 137 -4.59 10.30 20.41
N ARG A 138 -5.00 11.46 19.90
CA ARG A 138 -5.76 11.56 18.63
C ARG A 138 -4.79 11.52 17.46
N VAL A 139 -4.91 10.52 16.59
CA VAL A 139 -3.93 10.26 15.53
C VAL A 139 -4.62 9.98 14.20
N ALA A 140 -4.10 10.59 13.12
CA ALA A 140 -4.48 10.24 11.75
C ALA A 140 -3.91 8.88 11.34
N ARG A 141 -4.71 8.03 10.69
CA ARG A 141 -4.30 6.67 10.32
C ARG A 141 -3.07 6.65 9.41
N TYR A 142 -3.09 7.50 8.39
CA TYR A 142 -1.93 7.75 7.53
C TYR A 142 -0.65 8.05 8.31
N ARG A 143 -0.73 8.93 9.32
CA ARG A 143 0.46 9.43 10.03
C ARG A 143 1.11 8.34 10.87
N TYR A 144 0.34 7.61 11.67
CA TYR A 144 0.92 6.59 12.54
C TYR A 144 1.47 5.42 11.72
N LEU A 145 0.79 5.01 10.63
CA LEU A 145 1.28 3.93 9.77
C LEU A 145 2.66 4.26 9.19
N LYS A 146 2.86 5.50 8.72
CA LYS A 146 4.18 5.95 8.24
C LYS A 146 5.23 6.01 9.34
N MET A 147 4.87 6.55 10.50
CA MET A 147 5.77 6.59 11.65
C MET A 147 6.21 5.16 12.04
N CYS A 148 5.28 4.21 12.14
CA CYS A 148 5.59 2.82 12.41
C CYS A 148 6.45 2.18 11.31
N GLY A 149 6.16 2.44 10.02
CA GLY A 149 6.97 1.93 8.92
C GLY A 149 8.43 2.40 8.99
N ASP A 150 8.64 3.71 9.23
CA ASP A 150 9.98 4.27 9.39
C ASP A 150 10.69 3.73 10.64
N MET A 151 9.99 3.68 11.78
CA MET A 151 10.54 3.13 13.04
C MET A 151 10.91 1.65 12.90
N ALA A 152 10.14 0.88 12.14
CA ALA A 152 10.44 -0.51 11.84
C ALA A 152 11.68 -0.67 10.93
N LYS A 153 11.93 0.28 10.03
CA LYS A 153 13.02 0.26 9.03
C LYS A 153 14.33 0.83 9.54
N HIS A 154 14.28 1.77 10.46
CA HIS A 154 15.41 2.62 10.83
C HIS A 154 15.88 2.45 12.27
N ASN A 155 17.16 2.72 12.50
CA ASN A 155 17.69 2.88 13.85
C ASN A 155 17.41 4.29 14.37
N LEU A 156 17.58 4.49 15.67
CA LEU A 156 17.28 5.75 16.36
C LEU A 156 17.89 6.99 15.68
N ALA A 157 19.12 6.88 15.17
CA ALA A 157 19.84 7.97 14.52
C ALA A 157 19.18 8.49 13.23
N ARG A 158 18.25 7.72 12.63
CA ARG A 158 17.51 8.09 11.42
C ARG A 158 16.06 8.52 11.71
N LEU A 159 15.69 8.68 12.97
CA LEU A 159 14.31 8.95 13.39
C LEU A 159 14.04 10.40 13.80
N ALA A 160 14.94 11.35 13.54
CA ALA A 160 14.75 12.76 13.89
C ALA A 160 13.40 13.34 13.40
N THR A 161 13.01 13.02 12.16
CA THR A 161 11.70 13.43 11.61
C THR A 161 10.54 12.83 12.40
N ASN A 162 10.62 11.54 12.73
CA ASN A 162 9.60 10.84 13.51
C ASN A 162 9.50 11.34 14.95
N VAL A 163 10.64 11.68 15.56
CA VAL A 163 10.69 12.38 16.86
C VAL A 163 9.97 13.71 16.78
N GLY A 164 10.21 14.51 15.72
CA GLY A 164 9.48 15.75 15.48
C GLY A 164 7.96 15.55 15.38
N HIS A 165 7.52 14.48 14.72
CA HIS A 165 6.09 14.14 14.62
C HIS A 165 5.50 13.71 15.97
N LEU A 166 6.19 12.83 16.71
CA LEU A 166 5.76 12.37 18.03
C LEU A 166 5.63 13.54 19.03
N ARG A 167 6.59 14.47 19.01
CA ARG A 167 6.53 15.68 19.85
C ARG A 167 5.33 16.54 19.54
N LYS A 168 4.98 16.72 18.25
CA LYS A 168 3.78 17.46 17.85
C LYS A 168 2.50 16.77 18.30
N LEU A 169 2.47 15.44 18.22
CA LEU A 169 1.35 14.62 18.69
C LEU A 169 1.12 14.82 20.19
N LEU A 170 2.20 14.71 20.99
CA LEU A 170 2.16 14.88 22.43
C LEU A 170 1.80 16.31 22.84
N ALA A 171 2.35 17.30 22.13
CA ALA A 171 1.99 18.70 22.34
C ALA A 171 0.49 18.95 22.09
N GLY A 172 -0.08 18.31 21.06
CA GLY A 172 -1.52 18.35 20.80
C GLY A 172 -2.38 17.71 21.89
N ALA A 173 -1.81 16.76 22.64
CA ALA A 173 -2.42 16.15 23.82
C ALA A 173 -2.11 16.90 25.14
N GLY A 174 -1.44 18.06 25.07
CA GLY A 174 -1.12 18.87 26.25
C GLY A 174 0.24 18.57 26.90
N HIS A 175 1.06 17.69 26.31
CA HIS A 175 2.37 17.29 26.83
C HIS A 175 3.51 17.87 26.00
N GLN A 176 4.15 18.93 26.51
CA GLN A 176 5.35 19.49 25.90
C GLN A 176 6.57 18.65 26.28
N VAL A 177 7.25 18.07 25.28
CA VAL A 177 8.42 17.21 25.51
C VAL A 177 9.63 17.66 24.69
N SER A 178 10.82 17.50 25.28
CA SER A 178 12.09 17.81 24.64
C SER A 178 12.38 16.86 23.48
N GLU A 179 13.42 17.16 22.69
CA GLU A 179 13.88 16.24 21.65
C GLU A 179 14.41 14.94 22.24
N GLN A 180 15.20 14.99 23.32
CA GLN A 180 15.71 13.78 23.98
C GLN A 180 14.58 12.91 24.52
N GLN A 181 13.56 13.52 25.14
CA GLN A 181 12.35 12.79 25.57
C GLN A 181 11.64 12.17 24.36
N GLY A 182 11.55 12.90 23.25
CA GLY A 182 10.99 12.36 22.02
C GLY A 182 11.72 11.11 21.52
N TYR A 183 13.06 11.06 21.58
CA TYR A 183 13.83 9.84 21.27
C TYR A 183 13.56 8.70 22.25
N LEU A 184 13.48 8.98 23.56
CA LEU A 184 13.16 7.98 24.59
C LEU A 184 11.75 7.38 24.39
N ALA A 185 10.81 8.17 23.88
CA ALA A 185 9.43 7.74 23.65
C ALA A 185 9.22 6.93 22.36
N VAL A 186 10.21 6.84 21.46
CA VAL A 186 10.04 6.16 20.16
C VAL A 186 9.70 4.68 20.33
N GLU A 187 10.42 3.98 21.20
CA GLU A 187 10.25 2.53 21.38
C GLU A 187 8.89 2.21 22.00
N THR A 188 8.52 2.92 23.06
CA THR A 188 7.23 2.73 23.75
C THR A 188 6.03 3.15 22.87
N PHE A 189 6.19 4.20 22.06
CA PHE A 189 5.21 4.53 21.01
C PHE A 189 5.10 3.41 19.98
N PHE A 190 6.22 2.88 19.50
CA PHE A 190 6.22 1.79 18.53
C PHE A 190 5.55 0.55 19.09
N GLU A 191 5.82 0.17 20.34
CA GLU A 191 5.13 -0.95 20.99
C GLU A 191 3.61 -0.80 20.97
N TRP A 192 3.08 0.33 21.45
CA TRP A 192 1.63 0.59 21.45
C TRP A 192 1.02 0.60 20.03
N PHE A 193 1.63 1.34 19.11
CA PHE A 193 1.02 1.57 17.81
C PHE A 193 1.27 0.43 16.83
N HIS A 194 2.41 -0.26 16.91
CA HIS A 194 2.71 -1.39 16.05
C HIS A 194 2.17 -2.71 16.61
N GLN A 195 2.39 -3.01 17.89
CA GLN A 195 2.10 -4.34 18.44
C GLN A 195 0.64 -4.52 18.87
N ASP A 196 -0.10 -3.43 19.12
CA ASP A 196 -1.54 -3.48 19.41
C ASP A 196 -2.36 -2.90 18.25
N ILE A 197 -2.29 -1.58 18.04
CA ILE A 197 -3.21 -0.89 17.12
C ILE A 197 -3.02 -1.33 15.65
N PHE A 198 -1.79 -1.41 15.18
CA PHE A 198 -1.53 -1.87 13.80
C PHE A 198 -1.91 -3.34 13.62
N ILE A 199 -1.62 -4.22 14.58
CA ILE A 199 -2.05 -5.63 14.49
C ILE A 199 -3.57 -5.72 14.34
N TYR A 200 -4.33 -4.91 15.08
CA TYR A 200 -5.77 -4.80 14.91
C TYR A 200 -6.17 -4.34 13.49
N HIS A 201 -5.54 -3.29 12.96
CA HIS A 201 -5.83 -2.78 11.62
C HIS A 201 -5.31 -3.64 10.47
N ALA A 202 -4.32 -4.51 10.70
CA ALA A 202 -3.59 -5.20 9.63
C ALA A 202 -4.50 -6.03 8.73
N SER A 203 -5.51 -6.69 9.31
CA SER A 203 -6.50 -7.47 8.55
C SER A 203 -7.31 -6.60 7.59
N LEU A 204 -7.74 -5.43 8.06
CA LEU A 204 -8.52 -4.48 7.27
C LEU A 204 -7.67 -3.82 6.18
N ILE A 205 -6.42 -3.47 6.49
CA ILE A 205 -5.47 -2.97 5.48
C ILE A 205 -5.22 -4.06 4.42
N GLY A 206 -5.06 -5.32 4.84
CA GLY A 206 -4.94 -6.46 3.93
C GLY A 206 -6.15 -6.61 3.03
N GLU A 207 -7.37 -6.43 3.55
CA GLU A 207 -8.61 -6.41 2.75
C GLU A 207 -8.58 -5.30 1.69
N PHE A 208 -8.24 -4.07 2.07
CA PHE A 208 -8.14 -2.95 1.13
C PHE A 208 -7.13 -3.19 0.02
N LEU A 209 -5.91 -3.62 0.36
CA LEU A 209 -4.87 -3.91 -0.61
C LEU A 209 -5.28 -5.06 -1.54
N ASN A 210 -5.87 -6.12 -0.99
CA ASN A 210 -6.36 -7.25 -1.79
C ASN A 210 -7.46 -6.81 -2.76
N ASN A 211 -8.38 -5.95 -2.32
CA ASN A 211 -9.44 -5.41 -3.17
C ASN A 211 -8.88 -4.56 -4.32
N ILE A 212 -7.84 -3.76 -4.07
CA ILE A 212 -7.14 -3.02 -5.13
C ILE A 212 -6.51 -4.00 -6.14
N ARG A 213 -5.78 -5.03 -5.68
CA ARG A 213 -5.19 -6.04 -6.58
C ARG A 213 -6.25 -6.75 -7.44
N TRP A 214 -7.35 -7.15 -6.83
CA TRP A 214 -8.46 -7.77 -7.55
C TRP A 214 -9.10 -6.82 -8.57
N ALA A 215 -9.25 -5.54 -8.22
CA ALA A 215 -9.78 -4.55 -9.15
C ALA A 215 -8.81 -4.25 -10.31
N ILE A 216 -7.49 -4.29 -10.08
CA ILE A 216 -6.49 -4.22 -11.16
C ILE A 216 -6.61 -5.45 -12.07
N TYR A 217 -6.74 -6.67 -11.51
CA TYR A 217 -6.97 -7.89 -12.28
C TYR A 217 -8.19 -7.76 -13.19
N ASP A 218 -9.33 -7.34 -12.63
CA ASP A 218 -10.58 -7.16 -13.37
C ASP A 218 -10.45 -6.08 -14.45
N TYR A 219 -9.83 -4.95 -14.13
CA TYR A 219 -9.56 -3.82 -15.04
C TYR A 219 -8.74 -4.24 -16.26
N LEU A 220 -7.72 -5.09 -16.06
CA LEU A 220 -6.83 -5.56 -17.12
C LEU A 220 -7.40 -6.73 -17.94
N GLN A 221 -8.48 -7.38 -17.52
CA GLN A 221 -9.02 -8.54 -18.24
C GLN A 221 -9.37 -8.27 -19.71
N PRO A 222 -9.99 -7.14 -20.10
CA PRO A 222 -10.25 -6.84 -21.51
C PRO A 222 -8.96 -6.76 -22.33
N GLU A 223 -7.93 -6.10 -21.80
CA GLU A 223 -6.63 -5.95 -22.47
C GLU A 223 -5.86 -7.26 -22.55
N PHE A 224 -5.91 -8.07 -21.50
CA PHE A 224 -5.34 -9.40 -21.48
C PHE A 224 -5.96 -10.26 -22.59
N ARG A 225 -7.30 -10.28 -22.72
CA ARG A 225 -7.99 -11.04 -23.78
C ARG A 225 -7.67 -10.52 -25.17
N ARG A 226 -7.55 -9.20 -25.34
CA ARG A 226 -7.19 -8.58 -26.64
C ARG A 226 -5.77 -8.96 -27.06
N SER A 227 -4.83 -8.92 -26.12
CA SER A 227 -3.41 -9.02 -26.43
C SER A 227 -2.88 -10.45 -26.44
N TYR A 228 -3.42 -11.33 -25.59
CA TYR A 228 -2.96 -12.71 -25.47
C TYR A 228 -3.16 -13.49 -26.76
N HIS A 229 -2.10 -14.13 -27.22
CA HIS A 229 -2.13 -15.06 -28.34
C HIS A 229 -1.22 -16.25 -28.06
N VAL A 230 -1.58 -17.39 -28.64
CA VAL A 230 -0.79 -18.61 -28.62
C VAL A 230 -0.12 -18.75 -29.99
N ALA A 231 1.18 -19.00 -30.00
CA ALA A 231 1.92 -19.16 -31.25
C ALA A 231 1.44 -20.43 -31.98
N ALA A 232 1.45 -20.41 -33.32
CA ALA A 232 1.03 -21.55 -34.13
C ALA A 232 1.89 -22.82 -33.88
N THR A 233 3.12 -22.65 -33.39
CA THR A 233 4.05 -23.72 -33.01
C THR A 233 3.86 -24.22 -31.58
N SER A 234 2.93 -23.65 -30.83
CA SER A 234 2.63 -24.05 -29.47
C SER A 234 2.00 -25.44 -29.42
N THR A 235 2.44 -26.27 -28.49
CA THR A 235 1.78 -27.54 -28.17
C THR A 235 1.25 -27.51 -26.73
N VAL A 236 0.47 -28.53 -26.34
CA VAL A 236 -0.01 -28.67 -24.96
C VAL A 236 1.17 -28.87 -24.00
N GLU A 237 2.21 -29.57 -24.43
CA GLU A 237 3.42 -29.86 -23.65
C GLU A 237 4.39 -28.67 -23.61
N PHE A 238 4.40 -27.85 -24.67
CA PHE A 238 5.25 -26.66 -24.82
C PHE A 238 4.39 -25.46 -25.19
N PRO A 239 3.68 -24.86 -24.22
CA PRO A 239 2.86 -23.69 -24.47
C PRO A 239 3.73 -22.48 -24.81
N ILE A 240 3.63 -22.01 -26.05
CA ILE A 240 4.30 -20.78 -26.53
C ILE A 240 3.22 -19.72 -26.69
N TYR A 241 3.32 -18.65 -25.92
CA TYR A 241 2.35 -17.56 -25.95
C TYR A 241 3.07 -16.21 -25.94
N GLY A 242 2.34 -15.17 -26.29
CA GLY A 242 2.80 -13.80 -26.20
C GLY A 242 1.66 -12.81 -26.09
N TYR A 243 2.02 -11.53 -26.12
CA TYR A 243 1.07 -10.43 -26.06
C TYR A 243 1.30 -9.46 -27.22
N HIS A 244 0.21 -9.06 -27.87
CA HIS A 244 0.22 -7.94 -28.81
C HIS A 244 0.29 -6.63 -28.04
N ILE A 245 1.52 -6.19 -27.77
CA ILE A 245 1.80 -4.94 -27.07
C ILE A 245 1.25 -3.76 -27.90
N PRO A 246 0.50 -2.81 -27.32
CA PRO A 246 0.07 -1.61 -28.00
C PRO A 246 1.25 -0.86 -28.62
N SER A 247 1.11 -0.37 -29.85
CA SER A 247 2.19 0.37 -30.56
C SER A 247 2.62 1.66 -29.86
N ALA A 248 1.78 2.19 -28.98
CA ALA A 248 2.13 3.31 -28.12
C ALA A 248 3.18 2.93 -27.05
N ILE A 249 3.32 1.66 -26.65
CA ILE A 249 4.30 1.23 -25.67
C ILE A 249 5.62 0.92 -26.39
N THR A 250 6.58 1.83 -26.27
CA THR A 250 7.85 1.79 -27.00
C THR A 250 9.06 1.73 -26.08
N GLU A 251 8.96 2.31 -24.89
CA GLU A 251 10.06 2.30 -23.92
C GLU A 251 10.32 0.88 -23.40
N PRO A 252 11.58 0.37 -23.38
CA PRO A 252 11.88 -1.02 -23.02
C PRO A 252 11.38 -1.42 -21.63
N VAL A 253 11.46 -0.51 -20.65
CA VAL A 253 10.94 -0.77 -19.31
C VAL A 253 9.42 -0.85 -19.30
N ALA A 254 8.71 -0.04 -20.09
CA ALA A 254 7.26 -0.08 -20.19
C ALA A 254 6.78 -1.36 -20.90
N VAL A 255 7.52 -1.81 -21.91
CA VAL A 255 7.32 -3.13 -22.56
C VAL A 255 7.39 -4.25 -21.53
N ALA A 256 8.43 -4.26 -20.68
CA ALA A 256 8.58 -5.26 -19.63
C ALA A 256 7.43 -5.19 -18.59
N MET A 257 7.10 -4.00 -18.11
CA MET A 257 6.00 -3.81 -17.14
C MET A 257 4.64 -4.23 -17.69
N TYR A 258 4.37 -3.92 -18.97
CA TYR A 258 3.15 -4.39 -19.65
C TYR A 258 3.12 -5.92 -19.73
N TRP A 259 4.23 -6.54 -20.16
CA TRP A 259 4.33 -7.99 -20.26
C TRP A 259 4.08 -8.69 -18.92
N ASP A 260 4.66 -8.15 -17.84
CA ASP A 260 4.47 -8.67 -16.49
C ASP A 260 3.03 -8.49 -16.00
N ALA A 261 2.40 -7.34 -16.26
CA ALA A 261 0.99 -7.11 -15.93
C ALA A 261 0.07 -8.11 -16.64
N MET A 262 0.33 -8.39 -17.93
CA MET A 262 -0.45 -9.36 -18.69
C MET A 262 -0.21 -10.79 -18.20
N ASN A 263 1.03 -11.14 -17.84
CA ASN A 263 1.35 -12.43 -17.22
C ASN A 263 0.64 -12.65 -15.90
N ARG A 264 0.60 -11.62 -15.05
CA ARG A 264 -0.17 -11.65 -13.79
C ARG A 264 -1.67 -11.81 -14.04
N SER A 265 -2.17 -11.29 -15.17
CA SER A 265 -3.58 -11.39 -15.56
C SER A 265 -3.98 -12.76 -16.11
N ARG A 266 -3.02 -13.68 -16.37
CA ARG A 266 -3.29 -15.05 -16.84
C ARG A 266 -4.04 -15.91 -15.81
N SER A 267 -3.82 -15.65 -14.53
CA SER A 267 -4.47 -16.37 -13.44
C SER A 267 -5.10 -15.38 -12.47
N ARG A 268 -6.13 -15.84 -11.78
CA ARG A 268 -6.75 -15.05 -10.71
C ARG A 268 -5.71 -14.81 -9.58
N PRO A 269 -5.78 -13.67 -8.88
CA PRO A 269 -4.98 -13.43 -7.69
C PRO A 269 -5.05 -14.60 -6.69
N TYR A 270 -3.90 -14.96 -6.12
CA TYR A 270 -3.73 -16.19 -5.33
C TYR A 270 -4.28 -16.10 -3.89
N VAL A 271 -4.55 -14.90 -3.38
CA VAL A 271 -5.38 -14.72 -2.18
C VAL A 271 -6.80 -14.41 -2.67
N PRO A 272 -7.79 -15.26 -2.36
CA PRO A 272 -9.19 -15.00 -2.66
C PRO A 272 -9.65 -13.65 -2.09
N ARG A 273 -10.74 -13.10 -2.62
CA ARG A 273 -11.42 -11.98 -1.96
C ARG A 273 -11.89 -12.42 -0.57
N PHE A 274 -11.81 -11.54 0.40
CA PHE A 274 -12.29 -11.76 1.77
C PHE A 274 -12.77 -10.43 2.34
N VAL A 275 -13.60 -10.49 3.37
CA VAL A 275 -14.19 -9.31 4.02
C VAL A 275 -14.00 -9.44 5.52
N ILE A 276 -13.36 -8.45 6.13
CA ILE A 276 -13.23 -8.41 7.58
C ILE A 276 -14.61 -8.04 8.18
N PRO A 277 -15.10 -8.79 9.19
CA PRO A 277 -16.38 -8.50 9.82
C PRO A 277 -16.43 -7.11 10.44
N HIS A 278 -17.59 -6.47 10.42
CA HIS A 278 -17.75 -5.09 10.89
C HIS A 278 -17.30 -4.88 12.34
N TYR A 279 -17.56 -5.83 13.24
CA TYR A 279 -17.15 -5.74 14.65
C TYR A 279 -15.62 -5.70 14.82
N MET A 280 -14.84 -6.21 13.86
CA MET A 280 -13.38 -6.14 13.85
C MET A 280 -12.84 -4.83 13.26
N LYS A 281 -13.72 -3.86 12.95
CA LYS A 281 -13.36 -2.56 12.34
C LYS A 281 -13.72 -1.34 13.21
N GLN A 282 -14.28 -1.54 14.40
CA GLN A 282 -14.93 -0.48 15.19
C GLN A 282 -14.09 0.11 16.34
N ARG A 283 -12.98 -0.54 16.74
CA ARG A 283 -12.24 -0.16 17.96
C ARG A 283 -11.38 1.09 17.77
N TYR A 284 -10.77 1.23 16.59
CA TYR A 284 -9.82 2.28 16.20
C TYR A 284 -10.11 2.72 14.74
#